data_AF-A0AA39G536-F1
#
_entry.id   AF-A0AA39G536-F1
#
_cell.length_a   1.000
_cell.length_b   1.000
_cell.length_c   1.000
_cell.angle_alpha   90.00
_cell.angle_beta   90.00
_cell.angle_gamma   90.00
#
_symmetry.space_group_name_H-M   'P 1'
#
loop_
_entity.id
_entity.type
_entity.pdbx_description
1 polymer ?
#
loop_
_entity_poly.entity_id
_entity_poly.type
_entity_poly.pdbx_seq_one_letter_code
_entity_poly.pdbx_strand_id
1 'polypeptide(L)'
;MNSCYRVHATMSRYQGITLVTCWILLVLTTLTGKSVATENEQSNKLKVDVISVPEGCEEKSKDGDQVTMHYTGSLVDGTKFDSS
;
A
#
# COMPACT_ATOMS: atom_id res chain seq x y z
N MET A 1 0.70 -10.03 24.89
CA MET A 1 1.25 -9.92 23.51
C MET A 1 0.88 -11.21 22.78
N ASN A 2 -0.39 -11.39 22.40
CA ASN A 2 -0.89 -12.65 21.80
C ASN A 2 -1.51 -12.42 20.41
N SER A 3 -1.22 -11.28 19.79
CA SER A 3 -1.70 -11.00 18.44
C SER A 3 -0.92 -11.81 17.42
N CYS A 4 -1.60 -12.62 16.62
CA CYS A 4 -0.93 -13.40 15.59
C CYS A 4 -0.63 -12.60 14.33
N TYR A 5 -1.50 -11.71 13.85
CA TYR A 5 -1.21 -10.80 12.72
C TYR A 5 -2.43 -9.92 12.35
N ARG A 6 -2.20 -8.64 11.99
CA ARG A 6 -3.09 -7.84 11.12
C ARG A 6 -2.30 -6.72 10.47
N VAL A 7 -2.43 -6.59 9.15
CA VAL A 7 -1.87 -5.48 8.37
C VAL A 7 -3.01 -4.89 7.55
N HIS A 8 -3.36 -3.63 7.82
CA HIS A 8 -4.50 -2.96 7.18
C HIS A 8 -4.01 -1.71 6.44
N ALA A 9 -3.98 -1.77 5.11
CA ALA A 9 -3.73 -0.62 4.26
C ALA A 9 -5.07 -0.07 3.78
N THR A 10 -5.55 1.03 4.39
CA THR A 10 -6.67 1.79 3.84
C THR A 10 -6.10 2.94 3.00
N MET A 11 -6.22 2.80 1.68
CA MET A 11 -5.94 3.90 0.76
C MET A 11 -7.15 4.81 0.75
N SER A 12 -6.98 6.05 1.22
CA SER A 12 -8.06 7.02 1.32
C SER A 12 -8.63 7.31 -0.07
N ARG A 13 -9.91 6.97 -0.30
CA ARG A 13 -10.62 7.21 -1.57
C ARG A 13 -10.88 8.70 -1.74
N TYR A 14 -9.94 9.42 -2.33
CA TYR A 14 -10.17 10.72 -2.93
C TYR A 14 -10.76 10.54 -4.35
N GLN A 15 -11.96 9.97 -4.44
CA GLN A 15 -12.58 9.63 -5.76
C GLN A 15 -13.70 10.58 -6.20
N GLY A 16 -14.09 11.58 -5.40
CA GLY A 16 -15.24 12.45 -5.73
C GLY A 16 -14.87 13.83 -6.27
N ILE A 17 -13.95 14.53 -5.60
CA ILE A 17 -13.71 15.97 -5.84
C ILE A 17 -12.72 16.19 -7.00
N THR A 18 -11.79 15.27 -7.21
CA THR A 18 -10.77 15.31 -8.27
C THR A 18 -11.36 15.15 -9.68
N LEU A 19 -12.50 14.45 -9.82
CA LEU A 19 -13.08 14.15 -11.14
C LEU A 19 -13.69 15.40 -11.80
N VAL A 20 -14.32 16.28 -11.03
CA VAL A 20 -15.02 17.47 -11.56
C VAL A 20 -14.04 18.55 -11.99
N THR A 21 -12.96 18.75 -11.22
CA THR A 21 -11.89 19.69 -11.58
C THR A 21 -11.07 19.18 -12.77
N CYS A 22 -10.87 17.87 -12.87
CA CYS A 22 -10.21 17.24 -14.03
C CYS A 22 -11.03 17.41 -15.32
N TRP A 23 -12.35 17.24 -15.27
CA TRP A 23 -13.23 17.46 -16.43
C TRP A 23 -13.17 18.90 -16.96
N ILE A 24 -13.19 19.90 -16.07
CA ILE A 24 -13.13 21.31 -16.46
C ILE A 24 -11.76 21.67 -17.08
N LEU A 25 -10.67 21.13 -16.52
CA LEU A 25 -9.32 21.32 -17.06
C LEU A 25 -9.10 20.57 -18.39
N LEU A 26 -9.67 19.37 -18.56
CA LEU A 26 -9.59 18.60 -19.80
C LEU A 26 -10.27 19.35 -20.96
N VAL A 27 -11.45 19.93 -20.72
CA VAL A 27 -12.19 20.71 -21.73
C VAL A 27 -11.42 21.97 -22.17
N LEU A 28 -10.64 22.59 -21.28
CA LEU A 28 -9.78 23.73 -21.63
C LEU A 28 -8.52 23.30 -22.42
N THR A 29 -8.01 22.10 -22.19
CA THR A 29 -6.79 21.60 -22.87
C THR A 29 -7.01 21.08 -24.29
N THR A 30 -8.23 20.70 -24.68
CA THR A 30 -8.50 20.09 -26.01
C THR A 30 -8.35 21.05 -27.21
N LEU A 31 -8.14 22.36 -27.00
CA LEU A 31 -7.74 23.26 -28.09
C LEU A 31 -6.23 23.18 -28.43
N THR A 32 -5.42 22.57 -27.58
CA THR A 32 -3.99 22.34 -27.83
C THR A 32 -3.70 20.86 -27.66
N GLY A 33 -3.46 20.13 -28.74
CA GLY A 33 -3.18 18.70 -28.71
C GLY A 33 -2.07 18.35 -27.74
N LYS A 34 -2.42 17.80 -26.57
CA LYS A 34 -1.48 17.19 -25.63
C LYS A 34 -1.58 15.68 -25.77
N SER A 35 -0.45 15.04 -26.05
CA SER A 35 -0.28 13.61 -25.82
C SER A 35 -0.36 13.37 -24.32
N VAL A 36 -1.42 12.70 -23.87
CA VAL A 36 -1.47 12.14 -22.52
C VAL A 36 -0.39 11.08 -22.47
N ALA A 37 0.76 11.43 -21.91
CA ALA A 37 1.72 10.43 -21.45
C ALA A 37 1.02 9.71 -20.30
N THR A 38 0.51 8.52 -20.59
CA THR A 38 -0.04 7.60 -19.60
C THR A 38 1.07 7.27 -18.62
N GLU A 39 1.12 7.97 -17.48
CA GLU A 39 1.93 7.52 -16.36
C GLU A 39 1.34 6.18 -15.92
N ASN A 40 2.12 5.12 -16.12
CA ASN A 40 1.77 3.77 -15.74
C ASN A 40 1.74 3.73 -14.20
N GLU A 41 0.58 4.04 -13.62
CA GLU A 41 0.30 3.88 -12.19
C GLU A 41 0.11 2.39 -11.88
N GLN A 42 1.16 1.60 -12.10
CA GLN A 42 1.14 0.19 -11.77
C GLN A 42 2.47 -0.21 -11.17
N SER A 43 2.38 -0.79 -9.97
CA SER A 43 3.40 -1.63 -9.32
C SER A 43 4.35 -0.96 -8.32
N ASN A 44 3.82 -0.23 -7.34
CA ASN A 44 4.51 -0.20 -6.03
C ASN A 44 3.53 -0.21 -4.84
N LYS A 45 2.50 -1.06 -4.94
CA LYS A 45 1.63 -1.34 -3.80
C LYS A 45 2.32 -2.38 -2.91
N LEU A 46 2.41 -2.08 -1.62
CA LEU A 46 2.87 -3.04 -0.61
C LEU A 46 2.03 -4.31 -0.70
N LYS A 47 2.72 -5.44 -0.94
CA LYS A 47 2.15 -6.79 -0.87
C LYS A 47 2.44 -7.36 0.51
N VAL A 48 1.47 -8.09 1.04
CA VAL A 48 1.54 -8.68 2.36
C VAL A 48 1.06 -10.11 2.24
N ASP A 49 1.93 -11.05 2.58
CA ASP A 49 1.65 -12.49 2.56
C ASP A 49 1.82 -13.08 3.96
N VAL A 50 1.04 -14.11 4.28
CA VAL A 50 1.10 -14.81 5.56
C VAL A 50 1.85 -16.13 5.36
N ILE A 51 3.03 -16.25 5.96
CA ILE A 51 3.91 -17.42 5.80
C ILE A 51 3.55 -18.52 6.81
N SER A 52 3.19 -18.16 8.04
CA SER A 52 2.80 -19.11 9.08
C SER A 52 1.90 -18.46 10.13
N VAL A 53 1.05 -19.27 10.74
CA VAL A 53 0.14 -18.89 11.82
C VAL A 53 0.21 -19.98 12.90
N PRO A 54 0.47 -19.62 14.16
CA PRO A 54 0.41 -20.58 15.27
C PRO A 54 -0.99 -21.20 15.42
N GLU A 55 -1.05 -22.48 15.81
CA GLU A 55 -2.31 -23.16 16.10
C GLU A 55 -3.03 -22.54 17.31
N GLY A 56 -4.35 -22.44 17.25
CA GLY A 56 -5.17 -21.92 18.34
C GLY A 56 -5.08 -20.40 18.56
N CYS A 57 -4.55 -19.65 17.59
CA CYS A 57 -4.46 -18.21 17.72
C CYS A 57 -5.67 -17.46 17.14
N GLU A 58 -6.46 -16.89 18.04
CA GLU A 58 -7.69 -16.17 17.69
C GLU A 58 -7.53 -14.65 17.71
N GLU A 59 -6.55 -14.13 18.44
CA GLU A 59 -6.32 -12.70 18.60
C GLU A 59 -5.39 -12.16 17.49
N LYS A 60 -5.78 -11.02 16.90
CA LYS A 60 -5.02 -10.33 15.85
C LYS A 60 -4.68 -8.91 16.31
N SER A 61 -3.56 -8.37 15.81
CA SER A 61 -3.14 -7.02 16.17
C SER A 61 -4.17 -6.02 15.69
N LYS A 62 -4.27 -4.91 16.40
CA LYS A 62 -5.11 -3.79 16.02
C LYS A 62 -4.33 -2.50 16.16
N ASP A 63 -4.88 -1.46 15.55
CA ASP A 63 -4.28 -0.13 15.56
C ASP A 63 -4.10 0.33 17.01
N GLY A 64 -2.89 0.79 17.34
CA GLY A 64 -2.52 1.22 18.69
C GLY A 64 -1.87 0.15 19.58
N ASP A 65 -1.82 -1.12 19.14
CA ASP A 65 -1.09 -2.15 19.87
C ASP A 65 0.43 -1.92 19.78
N GLN A 66 1.13 -2.16 20.89
CA GLN A 66 2.59 -2.28 20.88
C GLN A 66 2.98 -3.72 20.52
N VAL A 67 3.79 -3.86 19.47
CA VAL A 67 4.23 -5.16 18.95
C VAL A 67 5.75 -5.24 19.00
N THR A 68 6.27 -6.38 19.45
CA THR A 68 7.69 -6.72 19.38
C THR A 68 7.87 -7.78 18.31
N MET A 69 8.79 -7.55 17.37
CA MET A 69 8.95 -8.37 16.17
C MET A 69 10.41 -8.70 15.95
N HIS A 70 10.68 -9.93 15.52
CA HIS A 70 11.92 -10.23 14.81
C HIS A 70 11.70 -10.03 13.31
N TYR A 71 12.57 -9.25 12.67
CA TYR A 71 12.45 -8.95 11.25
C TYR A 71 13.76 -9.20 10.50
N THR A 72 13.66 -9.34 9.17
CA THR A 72 14.79 -9.38 8.26
C THR A 72 14.44 -8.56 7.02
N GLY A 73 15.27 -7.57 6.70
CA GLY A 73 15.11 -6.72 5.52
C GLY A 73 16.03 -7.20 4.39
N SER A 74 15.47 -7.38 3.19
CA SER A 74 16.21 -7.74 1.98
C SER A 74 15.82 -6.86 0.80
N LEU A 75 16.78 -6.62 -0.09
CA LEU A 75 16.54 -6.03 -1.41
C LEU A 75 15.80 -7.01 -2.32
N VAL A 76 15.34 -6.53 -3.48
CA VAL A 76 14.59 -7.33 -4.47
C VAL A 76 15.44 -8.48 -5.04
N ASP A 77 16.76 -8.31 -5.09
CA ASP A 77 17.71 -9.35 -5.49
C ASP A 77 17.99 -10.38 -4.38
N GLY A 78 17.36 -10.24 -3.21
CA GLY A 78 17.54 -11.09 -2.05
C GLY A 78 18.66 -10.68 -1.11
N THR A 79 19.48 -9.68 -1.46
CA THR A 79 20.57 -9.20 -0.61
C THR A 79 20.01 -8.66 0.71
N LYS A 80 20.35 -9.29 1.82
CA LYS A 80 19.96 -8.85 3.16
C LYS A 80 20.70 -7.56 3.53
N PHE A 81 19.97 -6.58 4.05
CA PHE A 81 20.56 -5.31 4.51
C PHE A 81 20.40 -5.07 6.02
N ASP A 82 19.44 -5.72 6.70
CA ASP A 82 19.24 -5.55 8.17
C ASP A 82 18.52 -6.75 8.82
N SER A 83 18.64 -6.90 10.15
CA SER A 83 17.87 -7.82 11.01
C SER A 83 18.04 -7.56 12.51
N SER A 84 17.02 -7.94 13.29
CA SER A 84 16.99 -7.94 14.76
C SER A 84 17.35 -9.28 15.42
#